data_AF-A0A3M1JYG8-F1
#
_entry.id   AF-A0A3M1JYG8-F1
#
_cell.length_a   1.000
_cell.length_b   1.000
_cell.length_c   1.000
_cell.angle_alpha   90.00
_cell.angle_beta   90.00
_cell.angle_gamma   90.00
#
_symmetry.space_group_name_H-M   'P 1'
#
loop_
_entity.id
_entity.type
_entity.pdbx_description
1 polymer ?
#
loop_
_entity_poly.entity_id
_entity_poly.type
_entity_poly.pdbx_seq_one_letter_code
_entity_poly.pdbx_strand_id
1 'polypeptide(L)'
;MVGALLILHSAHLIWASVRRSIYRLEVYYFSIGDLLWFLASLVLLIVPGLITTSSGAIAALVVALLVANIGLAQLWTHAEANDTGLPPLVLEKRPEHPDYLPTDLSRLAALGKSWLGIKTWVKYWLFALNGAFLAAFFFWPADIAKIILIAYLATMPMLLAIMIVQRGLTRLLGIGHLIAWIPLVIYLTGRLLGRSFGSQLSLENDGALYIYVLVLLGFVTVCLAFDVYDLVKWFKGARSRLGSEAEMQRRHQIEAAP
;
A
#
# COMPACT_ATOMS: atom_id res chain seq x y z
N MET A 1 15.93 -15.32 24.60
CA MET A 1 16.49 -15.64 23.26
C MET A 1 16.22 -14.54 22.24
N VAL A 2 14.99 -14.03 22.10
CA VAL A 2 14.65 -12.92 21.17
C VAL A 2 15.53 -11.67 21.37
N GLY A 3 15.80 -11.27 22.63
CA GLY A 3 16.66 -10.11 22.90
C GLY A 3 18.09 -10.24 22.36
N ALA A 4 18.70 -11.42 22.43
CA ALA A 4 20.04 -11.65 21.90
C ALA A 4 20.06 -11.57 20.35
N LEU A 5 19.01 -12.08 19.69
CA LEU A 5 18.85 -11.93 18.24
C LEU A 5 18.70 -10.46 17.83
N LEU A 6 17.93 -9.68 18.58
CA LEU A 6 17.77 -8.24 18.32
C LEU A 6 19.11 -7.49 18.51
N ILE A 7 19.89 -7.82 19.54
CA ILE A 7 21.21 -7.21 19.75
C ILE A 7 22.15 -7.54 18.60
N LEU A 8 22.21 -8.80 18.16
CA LEU A 8 23.03 -9.22 17.03
C LEU A 8 22.59 -8.54 15.72
N HIS A 9 21.27 -8.38 15.53
CA HIS A 9 20.73 -7.69 14.37
C HIS A 9 21.08 -6.19 14.38
N SER A 10 20.96 -5.51 15.52
CA SER A 10 21.37 -4.12 15.69
C SER A 10 22.88 -3.94 15.47
N ALA A 11 23.71 -4.85 15.98
CA ALA A 11 25.15 -4.83 15.76
C ALA A 11 25.50 -5.00 14.27
N HIS A 12 24.81 -5.91 13.57
CA HIS A 12 24.96 -6.09 12.13
C HIS A 12 24.58 -4.82 11.36
N LEU A 13 23.48 -4.16 11.73
CA LEU A 13 23.02 -2.93 11.09
C LEU A 13 24.00 -1.77 11.29
N ILE A 14 24.53 -1.59 12.51
CA ILE A 14 25.56 -0.58 12.81
C ILE A 14 26.82 -0.88 11.98
N TRP A 15 27.31 -2.12 11.99
CA TRP A 15 28.48 -2.50 11.20
C TRP A 15 28.26 -2.26 9.70
N ALA A 16 27.07 -2.58 9.19
CA ALA A 16 26.72 -2.33 7.80
C ALA A 16 26.71 -0.83 7.47
N SER A 17 26.20 0.02 8.37
CA SER A 17 26.15 1.48 8.16
C SER A 17 27.51 2.19 8.17
N VAL A 18 28.55 1.59 8.78
CA VAL A 18 29.88 2.20 8.88
C VAL A 18 30.79 1.83 7.70
N ARG A 19 30.41 0.83 6.89
CA ARG A 19 31.21 0.42 5.72
C ARG A 19 31.13 1.45 4.59
N ARG A 20 32.24 1.59 3.87
CA ARG A 20 32.35 2.48 2.70
C ARG A 20 31.58 1.98 1.47
N SER A 21 31.30 0.67 1.40
CA SER A 21 30.54 0.05 0.31
C SER A 21 29.32 -0.67 0.86
N ILE A 22 28.15 -0.36 0.31
CA ILE A 22 26.88 -1.00 0.66
C ILE A 22 26.67 -2.21 -0.27
N TYR A 23 26.46 -3.40 0.30
CA TYR A 23 26.17 -4.59 -0.50
C TYR A 23 24.68 -4.68 -0.84
N ARG A 24 24.36 -5.03 -2.09
CA ARG A 24 22.97 -5.12 -2.58
C ARG A 24 22.11 -6.09 -1.76
N LEU A 25 22.66 -7.25 -1.42
CA LEU A 25 21.95 -8.28 -0.64
C LEU A 25 21.59 -7.78 0.77
N GLU A 26 22.39 -6.89 1.33
CA GLU A 26 22.13 -6.34 2.65
C GLU A 26 20.98 -5.34 2.63
N VAL A 27 20.89 -4.51 1.57
CA VAL A 27 19.73 -3.63 1.40
C VAL A 27 18.45 -4.45 1.33
N TYR A 28 18.42 -5.51 0.51
CA TYR A 28 17.25 -6.39 0.47
C TYR A 28 16.96 -7.06 1.82
N TYR A 29 17.99 -7.56 2.50
CA TYR A 29 17.86 -8.20 3.82
C TYR A 29 17.24 -7.25 4.86
N PHE A 30 17.77 -6.03 5.00
CA PHE A 30 17.27 -5.05 5.96
C PHE A 30 15.86 -4.56 5.59
N SER A 31 15.61 -4.25 4.32
CA SER A 31 14.29 -3.78 3.90
C SER A 31 13.21 -4.86 4.02
N ILE A 32 13.52 -6.13 3.74
CA ILE A 32 12.59 -7.24 4.00
C ILE A 32 12.37 -7.38 5.50
N GLY A 33 13.42 -7.25 6.32
CA GLY A 33 13.31 -7.24 7.79
C GLY A 33 12.34 -6.17 8.29
N ASP A 34 12.47 -4.93 7.79
CA ASP A 34 11.60 -3.81 8.13
C ASP A 34 10.14 -4.06 7.73
N LEU A 35 9.90 -4.62 6.53
CA LEU A 35 8.55 -4.96 6.08
C LEU A 35 7.94 -6.12 6.89
N LEU A 36 8.75 -7.14 7.24
CA LEU A 36 8.31 -8.22 8.13
C LEU A 36 7.99 -7.71 9.53
N TRP A 37 8.77 -6.75 10.04
CA TRP A 37 8.51 -6.11 11.33
C TRP A 37 7.19 -5.33 11.32
N PHE A 38 6.91 -4.60 10.24
CA PHE A 38 5.62 -3.95 10.02
C PHE A 38 4.47 -4.96 10.06
N LEU A 39 4.57 -6.07 9.31
CA LEU A 39 3.54 -7.12 9.30
C LEU A 39 3.37 -7.77 10.69
N ALA A 40 4.46 -8.04 11.39
CA ALA A 40 4.42 -8.56 12.76
C ALA A 40 3.71 -7.57 13.70
N SER A 41 3.97 -6.28 13.56
CA SER A 41 3.30 -5.23 14.34
C SER A 41 1.81 -5.16 14.05
N LEU A 42 1.37 -5.39 12.80
CA LEU A 42 -0.06 -5.53 12.48
C LEU A 42 -0.67 -6.75 13.16
N VAL A 43 0.04 -7.89 13.22
CA VAL A 43 -0.43 -9.07 13.96
C VAL A 43 -0.59 -8.74 15.45
N LEU A 44 0.35 -8.01 16.06
CA LEU A 44 0.24 -7.57 17.46
C LEU A 44 -1.02 -6.73 17.73
N LEU A 45 -1.45 -5.94 16.74
CA LEU A 45 -2.66 -5.10 16.84
C LEU A 45 -3.96 -5.90 16.69
N ILE A 46 -3.93 -7.01 15.95
CA ILE A 46 -5.12 -7.80 15.62
C ILE A 46 -5.36 -8.92 16.65
N VAL A 47 -4.30 -9.51 17.20
CA VAL A 47 -4.42 -10.63 18.15
C VAL A 47 -4.86 -10.11 19.53
N PRO A 48 -6.05 -10.50 20.01
CA PRO A 48 -6.55 -10.05 21.30
C PRO A 48 -5.59 -10.40 22.44
N GLY A 49 -5.36 -9.45 23.34
CA GLY A 49 -4.53 -9.66 24.54
C GLY A 49 -3.03 -9.39 24.36
N LEU A 50 -2.52 -9.17 23.14
CA LEU A 50 -1.12 -8.77 22.95
C LEU A 50 -0.89 -7.28 23.23
N ILE A 51 -1.80 -6.43 22.77
CA ILE A 51 -1.82 -5.01 23.10
C ILE A 51 -3.19 -4.68 23.68
N THR A 52 -3.24 -4.42 24.99
CA THR A 52 -4.50 -4.24 25.74
C THR A 52 -4.88 -2.78 25.92
N THR A 53 -3.98 -1.84 25.62
CA THR A 53 -4.19 -0.41 25.80
C THR A 53 -4.27 0.32 24.47
N SER A 54 -5.17 1.29 24.37
CA SER A 54 -5.31 2.12 23.16
C SER A 54 -4.04 2.91 22.85
N SER A 55 -3.33 3.38 23.87
CA SER A 55 -2.04 4.07 23.72
C SER A 55 -0.95 3.14 23.19
N GLY A 56 -0.88 1.89 23.68
CA GLY A 56 0.04 0.88 23.18
C GLY A 56 -0.23 0.53 21.71
N ALA A 57 -1.50 0.45 21.31
CA ALA A 57 -1.89 0.15 19.94
C ALA A 57 -1.47 1.28 18.98
N ILE A 58 -1.71 2.53 19.38
CA ILE A 58 -1.29 3.71 18.61
C ILE A 58 0.24 3.74 18.48
N ALA A 59 0.97 3.53 19.58
CA ALA A 59 2.44 3.55 19.56
C ALA A 59 3.02 2.44 18.67
N ALA A 60 2.52 1.21 18.81
CA ALA A 60 2.96 0.07 18.01
C ALA A 60 2.74 0.32 16.51
N LEU A 61 1.60 0.91 16.14
CA LEU A 61 1.34 1.25 14.76
C LEU A 61 2.26 2.37 14.24
N VAL A 62 2.44 3.45 15.00
CA VAL A 62 3.32 4.55 14.57
C VAL A 62 4.72 4.02 14.29
N VAL A 63 5.25 3.17 15.18
CA VAL A 63 6.54 2.49 14.97
C VAL A 63 6.50 1.60 13.73
N ALA A 64 5.46 0.79 13.57
CA ALA A 64 5.30 -0.07 12.40
C ALA A 64 5.36 0.71 11.08
N LEU A 65 4.64 1.83 11.01
CA LEU A 65 4.61 2.70 9.82
C LEU A 65 5.98 3.35 9.59
N LEU A 66 6.66 3.83 10.63
CA LEU A 66 8.00 4.41 10.49
C LEU A 66 9.00 3.37 9.96
N VAL A 67 9.02 2.18 10.53
CA VAL A 67 9.89 1.08 10.11
C VAL A 67 9.61 0.68 8.66
N ALA A 68 8.33 0.56 8.29
CA ALA A 68 7.93 0.28 6.91
C ALA A 68 8.43 1.35 5.93
N ASN A 69 8.31 2.64 6.28
CA ASN A 69 8.79 3.75 5.45
C ASN A 69 10.31 3.71 5.28
N ILE A 70 11.07 3.36 6.32
CA ILE A 70 12.53 3.20 6.24
C ILE A 70 12.91 2.08 5.28
N GLY A 71 12.31 0.89 5.44
CA GLY A 71 12.58 -0.25 4.55
C GLY A 71 12.28 0.07 3.09
N LEU A 72 11.24 0.87 2.83
CA LEU A 72 10.91 1.30 1.47
C LEU A 72 11.84 2.37 0.93
N ALA A 73 12.29 3.30 1.77
CA ALA A 73 13.28 4.30 1.37
C ALA A 73 14.61 3.64 0.99
N GLN A 74 15.01 2.58 1.70
CA GLN A 74 16.16 1.76 1.35
C GLN A 74 16.00 1.06 0.00
N LEU A 75 14.85 0.43 -0.24
CA LEU A 75 14.54 -0.17 -1.56
C LEU A 75 14.50 0.89 -2.67
N TRP A 76 13.91 2.06 -2.40
CA TRP A 76 13.84 3.19 -3.34
C TRP A 76 15.25 3.63 -3.74
N THR A 77 16.09 3.97 -2.76
CA THR A 77 17.45 4.47 -2.99
C THR A 77 18.34 3.44 -3.69
N HIS A 78 18.24 2.18 -3.30
CA HIS A 78 18.95 1.09 -3.98
C HIS A 78 18.45 0.88 -5.41
N ALA A 79 17.14 1.00 -5.64
CA ALA A 79 16.58 0.86 -6.97
C ALA A 79 16.97 2.04 -7.89
N GLU A 80 17.07 3.26 -7.36
CA GLU A 80 17.58 4.44 -8.06
C GLU A 80 19.07 4.28 -8.41
N ALA A 81 19.90 3.85 -7.45
CA ALA A 81 21.35 3.73 -7.63
C ALA A 81 21.77 2.66 -8.66
N ASN A 82 20.89 1.72 -9.00
CA ASN A 82 21.21 0.60 -9.88
C ASN A 82 20.51 0.67 -11.25
N ASP A 83 19.68 1.67 -11.54
CA ASP A 83 18.88 1.86 -12.78
C ASP A 83 17.99 0.67 -13.22
N THR A 84 18.01 -0.45 -12.49
CA THR A 84 17.54 -1.77 -12.95
C THR A 84 16.35 -2.31 -12.15
N GLY A 85 16.10 -1.81 -10.92
CA GLY A 85 14.86 -2.03 -10.15
C GLY A 85 14.41 -3.46 -9.85
N LEU A 86 15.16 -4.49 -10.27
CA LEU A 86 14.84 -5.90 -10.08
C LEU A 86 16.13 -6.68 -9.74
N PRO A 87 16.04 -7.77 -8.96
CA PRO A 87 17.14 -8.73 -8.87
C PRO A 87 17.51 -9.23 -10.27
N PRO A 88 18.80 -9.52 -10.55
CA PRO A 88 19.25 -10.03 -11.85
C PRO A 88 18.50 -11.27 -12.35
N LEU A 89 17.88 -12.02 -11.44
CA LEU A 89 17.05 -13.20 -11.75
C LEU A 89 15.78 -12.87 -12.57
N VAL A 90 15.34 -11.60 -12.64
CA VAL A 90 14.19 -11.15 -13.45
C VAL A 90 14.64 -10.33 -14.68
N LEU A 91 15.95 -10.08 -14.80
CA LEU A 91 16.55 -9.40 -15.94
C LEU A 91 16.98 -10.42 -17.01
N GLU A 92 16.07 -11.32 -17.37
CA GLU A 92 16.08 -11.76 -18.76
C GLU A 92 15.84 -10.49 -19.58
N LYS A 93 16.80 -10.19 -20.47
CA LYS A 93 16.90 -9.03 -21.33
C LYS A 93 15.52 -8.71 -21.94
N ARG A 94 14.71 -7.90 -21.25
CA ARG A 94 13.36 -7.61 -21.72
C ARG A 94 13.52 -6.78 -22.99
N PRO A 95 13.05 -7.26 -24.16
CA PRO A 95 12.99 -6.42 -25.33
C PRO A 95 12.19 -5.16 -24.97
N GLU A 96 12.53 -4.05 -25.60
CA GLU A 96 11.81 -2.78 -25.49
C GLU A 96 10.32 -3.02 -25.80
N HIS A 97 9.55 -3.39 -24.78
CA HIS A 97 8.12 -3.57 -24.94
C HIS A 97 7.53 -2.16 -24.95
N PRO A 98 6.65 -1.84 -25.92
CA PRO A 98 6.05 -0.50 -26.06
C PRO A 98 5.23 -0.05 -24.83
N ASP A 99 5.07 -0.91 -23.83
CA ASP A 99 4.32 -0.68 -22.60
C ASP A 99 5.14 0.05 -21.52
N TYR A 100 6.46 0.21 -21.70
CA TYR A 100 7.34 0.85 -20.72
C TYR A 100 7.57 2.33 -21.05
N LEU A 101 7.55 3.19 -20.02
CA LEU A 101 8.13 4.53 -20.14
C LEU A 101 9.63 4.41 -20.40
N PRO A 102 10.23 5.36 -21.15
CA PRO A 102 11.64 5.27 -21.48
C PRO A 102 12.49 5.20 -20.20
N THR A 103 13.53 4.36 -20.25
CA THR A 103 14.31 3.96 -19.07
C THR A 103 15.14 5.11 -18.48
N ASP A 104 15.29 6.20 -19.24
CA ASP A 104 15.99 7.44 -18.92
C ASP A 104 15.25 8.33 -17.91
N LEU A 105 13.94 8.14 -17.72
CA LEU A 105 13.18 8.91 -16.73
C LEU A 105 13.51 8.47 -15.30
N SER A 106 13.79 9.43 -14.41
CA SER A 106 13.86 9.15 -12.96
C SER A 106 12.57 8.49 -12.48
N ARG A 107 12.63 7.72 -11.38
CA ARG A 107 11.45 6.97 -10.89
C ARG A 107 10.29 7.90 -10.55
N LEU A 108 10.59 9.07 -9.99
CA LEU A 108 9.59 10.11 -9.72
C LEU A 108 8.96 10.64 -11.01
N ALA A 109 9.77 10.90 -12.04
CA ALA A 109 9.25 11.35 -13.34
C ALA A 109 8.38 10.26 -14.01
N ALA A 110 8.77 8.99 -13.90
CA ALA A 110 8.00 7.87 -14.42
C ALA A 110 6.66 7.69 -13.69
N LEU A 111 6.65 7.83 -12.36
CA LEU A 111 5.42 7.82 -11.56
C LEU A 111 4.52 9.00 -11.90
N GLY A 112 5.08 10.21 -11.97
CA GLY A 112 4.35 11.42 -12.34
C GLY A 112 3.71 11.28 -13.72
N LYS A 113 4.47 10.80 -14.72
CA LYS A 113 3.95 10.55 -16.07
C LYS A 113 2.84 9.50 -16.09
N SER A 114 3.00 8.39 -15.37
CA SER A 114 1.96 7.35 -15.25
C SER A 114 0.70 7.88 -14.56
N TRP A 115 0.83 8.66 -13.48
CA TRP A 115 -0.27 9.32 -12.79
C TRP A 115 -1.00 10.32 -13.68
N LEU A 116 -0.27 11.15 -14.42
CA LEU A 116 -0.86 12.09 -15.36
C LEU A 116 -1.58 11.40 -16.52
N GLY A 117 -1.15 10.20 -16.91
CA GLY A 117 -1.76 9.41 -17.98
C GLY A 117 -3.04 8.66 -17.61
N ILE A 118 -3.44 8.59 -16.33
CA ILE A 118 -4.71 7.93 -15.97
C ILE A 118 -5.93 8.79 -16.37
N LYS A 119 -7.08 8.14 -16.59
CA LYS A 119 -8.34 8.81 -16.97
C LYS A 119 -8.71 9.88 -15.94
N THR A 120 -9.17 11.05 -16.40
CA THR A 120 -9.50 12.18 -15.51
C THR A 120 -10.55 11.84 -14.46
N TRP A 121 -11.58 11.07 -14.81
CA TRP A 121 -12.60 10.64 -13.84
C TRP A 121 -12.02 9.77 -12.73
N VAL A 122 -11.00 8.94 -13.03
CA VAL A 122 -10.30 8.13 -12.02
C VAL A 122 -9.53 9.03 -11.06
N LYS A 123 -8.93 10.12 -11.54
CA LYS A 123 -8.27 11.10 -10.65
C LYS A 123 -9.27 11.72 -9.68
N TYR A 124 -10.43 12.17 -10.17
CA TYR A 124 -11.48 12.71 -9.30
C TYR A 124 -11.96 11.68 -8.28
N TRP A 125 -12.17 10.43 -8.71
CA TRP A 125 -12.52 9.33 -7.81
C TRP A 125 -11.47 9.13 -6.72
N LEU A 126 -10.19 9.11 -7.08
CA LEU A 126 -9.10 8.95 -6.11
C LEU A 126 -9.04 10.12 -5.13
N PHE A 127 -9.20 11.37 -5.57
CA PHE A 127 -9.28 12.50 -4.65
C PHE A 127 -10.47 12.40 -3.70
N ALA A 128 -11.65 12.00 -4.20
CA ALA A 128 -12.84 11.81 -3.37
C ALA A 128 -12.64 10.67 -2.35
N LEU A 129 -12.05 9.55 -2.76
CA LEU A 129 -11.75 8.42 -1.89
C LEU A 129 -10.76 8.78 -0.79
N ASN A 130 -9.66 9.46 -1.13
CA ASN A 130 -8.70 9.97 -0.14
C ASN A 130 -9.37 10.97 0.82
N GLY A 131 -10.23 11.85 0.30
CA GLY A 131 -11.04 12.76 1.11
C GLY A 131 -11.97 12.01 2.07
N ALA A 132 -12.62 10.93 1.63
CA ALA A 132 -13.48 10.09 2.47
C ALA A 132 -12.68 9.41 3.61
N PHE A 133 -11.47 8.91 3.33
CA PHE A 133 -10.60 8.38 4.39
C PHE A 133 -10.14 9.47 5.36
N LEU A 134 -9.69 10.61 4.85
CA LEU A 134 -9.21 11.73 5.67
C LEU A 134 -10.33 12.39 6.48
N ALA A 135 -11.59 12.28 6.06
CA ALA A 135 -12.74 12.76 6.83
C ALA A 135 -12.85 12.07 8.21
N ALA A 136 -12.18 10.93 8.43
CA ALA A 136 -12.06 10.32 9.75
C ALA A 136 -11.44 11.26 10.80
N PHE A 137 -10.63 12.24 10.40
CA PHE A 137 -10.09 13.24 11.34
C PHE A 137 -11.19 14.08 12.02
N PHE A 138 -12.33 14.30 11.36
CA PHE A 138 -13.48 14.97 12.01
C PHE A 138 -14.13 14.13 13.10
N PHE A 139 -13.86 12.83 13.13
CA PHE A 139 -14.35 11.86 14.10
C PHE A 139 -13.23 11.33 15.01
N TRP A 140 -12.11 12.06 15.12
CA TRP A 140 -10.90 11.65 15.84
C TRP A 140 -11.12 11.02 17.23
N PRO A 141 -12.05 11.51 18.08
CA PRO A 141 -12.29 10.88 19.39
C PRO A 141 -12.75 9.42 19.29
N ALA A 142 -13.45 9.05 18.21
CA ALA A 142 -14.01 7.72 18.03
C ALA A 142 -12.94 6.69 17.61
N ASP A 143 -12.93 5.52 18.25
CA ASP A 143 -11.95 4.47 17.95
C ASP A 143 -12.07 3.91 16.53
N ILE A 144 -13.29 3.89 15.99
CA ILE A 144 -13.54 3.51 14.59
C ILE A 144 -12.82 4.45 13.60
N ALA A 145 -12.75 5.74 13.89
CA ALA A 145 -12.09 6.72 13.04
C ALA A 145 -10.58 6.52 13.04
N LYS A 146 -10.00 6.18 14.20
CA LYS A 146 -8.59 5.79 14.31
C LYS A 146 -8.35 4.58 13.42
N ILE A 147 -9.11 3.49 13.59
CA ILE A 147 -8.94 2.25 12.79
C ILE A 147 -9.06 2.51 11.28
N ILE A 148 -9.96 3.39 10.84
CA ILE A 148 -10.06 3.83 9.44
C ILE A 148 -8.75 4.46 8.96
N LEU A 149 -8.20 5.43 9.72
CA LEU A 149 -6.92 6.09 9.38
C LEU A 149 -5.75 5.12 9.40
N ILE A 150 -5.75 4.15 10.32
CA ILE A 150 -4.76 3.08 10.39
C ILE A 150 -4.78 2.27 9.11
N ALA A 151 -5.96 1.78 8.70
CA ALA A 151 -6.12 0.99 7.48
C ALA A 151 -5.78 1.79 6.21
N TYR A 152 -6.09 3.08 6.21
CA TYR A 152 -5.68 4.00 5.14
C TYR A 152 -4.16 4.06 5.01
N LEU A 153 -3.46 4.38 6.11
CA LEU A 153 -2.00 4.51 6.12
C LEU A 153 -1.28 3.18 5.88
N ALA A 154 -1.86 2.06 6.33
CA ALA A 154 -1.30 0.72 6.15
C ALA A 154 -1.13 0.31 4.68
N THR A 155 -1.87 0.92 3.74
CA THR A 155 -1.69 0.66 2.30
C THR A 155 -0.44 1.31 1.72
N MET A 156 -0.02 2.46 2.26
CA MET A 156 1.04 3.30 1.69
C MET A 156 2.34 2.54 1.48
N PRO A 157 2.84 1.75 2.46
CA PRO A 157 4.08 1.03 2.27
C PRO A 157 4.08 0.09 1.06
N MET A 158 3.04 -0.75 0.97
CA MET A 158 2.94 -1.74 -0.10
C MET A 158 2.75 -1.07 -1.47
N LEU A 159 1.89 -0.05 -1.55
CA LEU A 159 1.65 0.69 -2.79
C LEU A 159 2.93 1.36 -3.27
N LEU A 160 3.68 2.00 -2.37
CA LEU A 160 4.95 2.64 -2.71
C LEU A 160 5.98 1.61 -3.18
N ALA A 161 6.10 0.46 -2.53
CA ALA A 161 6.98 -0.63 -2.95
C ALA A 161 6.69 -1.07 -4.39
N ILE A 162 5.41 -1.31 -4.69
CA ILE A 162 4.97 -1.73 -6.03
C ILE A 162 5.25 -0.62 -7.04
N MET A 163 4.90 0.62 -6.73
CA MET A 163 5.16 1.78 -7.60
C MET A 163 6.65 1.95 -7.92
N ILE A 164 7.52 1.79 -6.91
CA ILE A 164 8.98 1.79 -7.08
C ILE A 164 9.39 0.70 -8.06
N VAL A 165 9.09 -0.56 -7.72
CA VAL A 165 9.56 -1.73 -8.46
C VAL A 165 9.03 -1.71 -9.90
N GLN A 166 7.78 -1.31 -10.09
CA GLN A 166 7.13 -1.28 -11.39
C GLN A 166 7.41 0.00 -12.20
N ARG A 167 8.06 1.01 -11.59
CA ARG A 167 8.32 2.35 -12.16
C ARG A 167 7.07 3.00 -12.76
N GLY A 168 5.95 2.95 -12.03
CA GLY A 168 4.66 3.43 -12.53
C GLY A 168 3.47 2.85 -11.78
N LEU A 169 2.28 3.33 -12.13
CA LEU A 169 1.04 2.76 -11.65
C LEU A 169 0.70 1.54 -12.49
N THR A 170 0.54 0.39 -11.85
CA THR A 170 0.12 -0.85 -12.51
C THR A 170 -1.09 -1.42 -11.81
N ARG A 171 -1.75 -2.36 -12.48
CA ARG A 171 -2.90 -3.10 -11.93
C ARG A 171 -2.56 -3.94 -10.70
N LEU A 172 -1.27 -4.23 -10.49
CA LEU A 172 -0.81 -4.91 -9.29
C LEU A 172 -1.07 -4.10 -8.01
N LEU A 173 -1.19 -2.77 -8.11
CA LEU A 173 -1.45 -1.90 -6.95
C LEU A 173 -2.69 -2.32 -6.15
N GLY A 174 -3.69 -2.93 -6.80
CA GLY A 174 -4.88 -3.42 -6.13
C GLY A 174 -4.60 -4.41 -4.99
N ILE A 175 -3.46 -5.13 -5.01
CA ILE A 175 -3.12 -6.05 -3.92
C ILE A 175 -2.85 -5.31 -2.60
N GLY A 176 -2.30 -4.11 -2.66
CA GLY A 176 -2.05 -3.28 -1.49
C GLY A 176 -3.35 -2.87 -0.81
N HIS A 177 -4.35 -2.49 -1.60
CA HIS A 177 -5.68 -2.15 -1.11
C HIS A 177 -6.39 -3.38 -0.53
N LEU A 178 -6.40 -4.53 -1.21
CA LEU A 178 -7.09 -5.72 -0.72
C LEU A 178 -6.59 -6.18 0.64
N ILE A 179 -5.27 -6.22 0.84
CA ILE A 179 -4.67 -6.67 2.11
C ILE A 179 -5.11 -5.79 3.28
N ALA A 180 -5.11 -4.47 3.11
CA ALA A 180 -5.42 -3.54 4.20
C ALA A 180 -6.93 -3.29 4.36
N TRP A 181 -7.67 -3.20 3.26
CA TRP A 181 -9.05 -2.72 3.28
C TRP A 181 -10.09 -3.83 3.36
N ILE A 182 -9.78 -5.08 2.98
CA ILE A 182 -10.71 -6.20 3.27
C ILE A 182 -10.94 -6.34 4.79
N PRO A 183 -9.90 -6.37 5.65
CA PRO A 183 -10.11 -6.35 7.10
C PRO A 183 -10.91 -5.14 7.58
N LEU A 184 -10.67 -3.96 7.01
CA LEU A 184 -11.44 -2.75 7.34
C LEU A 184 -12.92 -2.91 6.99
N VAL A 185 -13.24 -3.41 5.79
CA VAL A 185 -14.62 -3.64 5.35
C VAL A 185 -15.33 -4.64 6.27
N ILE A 186 -14.65 -5.73 6.65
CA ILE A 186 -15.18 -6.71 7.61
C ILE A 186 -15.46 -6.04 8.95
N TYR A 187 -14.51 -5.25 9.46
CA TYR A 187 -14.64 -4.52 10.72
C TYR A 187 -15.82 -3.54 10.70
N LEU A 188 -15.90 -2.65 9.70
CA LEU A 188 -16.96 -1.65 9.58
C LEU A 188 -18.34 -2.30 9.41
N THR A 189 -18.43 -3.36 8.60
CA THR A 189 -19.66 -4.12 8.41
C THR A 189 -20.10 -4.76 9.72
N GLY A 190 -19.18 -5.39 10.46
CA GLY A 190 -19.49 -5.99 11.76
C GLY A 190 -19.91 -4.96 12.80
N ARG A 191 -19.37 -3.74 12.77
CA ARG A 191 -19.80 -2.61 13.62
C ARG A 191 -21.19 -2.09 13.25
N LEU A 192 -21.60 -2.16 11.99
CA LEU A 192 -22.93 -1.73 11.54
C LEU A 192 -24.01 -2.81 11.82
N LEU A 193 -23.68 -4.07 11.56
CA LEU A 193 -24.65 -5.17 11.62
C LEU A 193 -24.74 -5.84 12.99
N GLY A 194 -23.78 -5.62 13.88
CA GLY A 194 -23.78 -6.29 15.18
C GLY A 194 -22.76 -5.74 16.17
N ARG A 195 -22.46 -6.56 17.19
CA ARG A 195 -21.58 -6.20 18.32
C ARG A 195 -20.24 -6.94 18.30
N SER A 196 -19.90 -7.58 17.18
CA SER A 196 -18.73 -8.47 17.07
C SER A 196 -17.40 -7.74 17.25
N PHE A 197 -17.35 -6.43 16.99
CA PHE A 197 -16.13 -5.62 17.07
C PHE A 197 -16.29 -4.38 17.98
N GLY A 198 -17.24 -4.40 18.92
CA GLY A 198 -17.54 -3.30 19.83
C GLY A 198 -19.02 -2.92 19.85
N SER A 199 -19.35 -1.71 20.33
CA SER A 199 -20.71 -1.20 20.26
C SER A 199 -21.18 -1.10 18.81
N GLN A 200 -22.41 -1.58 18.57
CA GLN A 200 -23.04 -1.46 17.27
C GLN A 200 -23.27 0.01 16.95
N LEU A 201 -22.85 0.45 15.76
CA LEU A 201 -23.17 1.78 15.28
C LEU A 201 -24.63 1.84 14.86
N SER A 202 -25.30 2.91 15.28
CA SER A 202 -26.69 3.17 14.94
C SER A 202 -26.91 4.64 14.63
N LEU A 203 -27.90 4.94 13.80
CA LEU A 203 -28.26 6.32 13.50
C LEU A 203 -28.68 7.09 14.77
N GLU A 204 -29.38 6.42 15.69
CA GLU A 204 -29.87 7.01 16.94
C GLU A 204 -28.74 7.42 17.90
N ASN A 205 -27.75 6.54 18.10
CA ASN A 205 -26.69 6.79 19.09
C ASN A 205 -25.46 7.51 18.51
N ASP A 206 -25.16 7.33 17.21
CA ASP A 206 -23.91 7.77 16.60
C ASP A 206 -24.09 8.84 15.50
N GLY A 207 -25.33 9.07 15.04
CA GLY A 207 -25.70 10.15 14.12
C GLY A 207 -24.78 10.29 12.90
N ALA A 208 -24.00 11.38 12.85
CA ALA A 208 -23.10 11.69 11.75
C ALA A 208 -22.00 10.64 11.53
N LEU A 209 -21.53 9.99 12.59
CA LEU A 209 -20.51 8.93 12.48
C LEU A 209 -21.05 7.70 11.78
N TYR A 210 -22.31 7.32 12.04
CA TYR A 210 -23.00 6.23 11.36
C TYR A 210 -23.09 6.50 9.84
N ILE A 211 -23.54 7.70 9.47
CA ILE A 211 -23.65 8.11 8.06
C ILE A 211 -22.28 8.11 7.38
N TYR A 212 -21.27 8.67 8.05
CA TYR A 212 -19.90 8.69 7.55
C TYR A 212 -19.38 7.27 7.27
N VAL A 213 -19.55 6.33 8.20
CA VAL A 213 -19.11 4.95 8.05
C VAL A 213 -19.82 4.25 6.89
N LEU A 214 -21.13 4.50 6.69
CA LEU A 214 -21.86 3.97 5.53
C LEU A 214 -21.30 4.51 4.21
N VAL A 215 -21.06 5.81 4.13
CA VAL A 215 -20.50 6.45 2.92
C VAL A 215 -19.11 5.90 2.63
N LEU A 216 -18.22 5.87 3.63
CA LEU A 216 -16.88 5.33 3.47
C LEU A 216 -16.91 3.85 3.06
N LEU A 217 -17.76 3.04 3.69
CA LEU A 217 -17.90 1.62 3.36
C LEU A 217 -18.31 1.43 1.90
N GLY A 218 -19.25 2.24 1.39
CA GLY A 218 -19.61 2.25 -0.03
C GLY A 218 -18.43 2.57 -0.94
N PHE A 219 -17.69 3.64 -0.64
CA PHE A 219 -16.50 4.05 -1.40
C PHE A 219 -15.43 2.96 -1.43
N VAL A 220 -15.07 2.41 -0.27
CA VAL A 220 -14.05 1.37 -0.14
C VAL A 220 -14.48 0.10 -0.86
N THR A 221 -15.75 -0.30 -0.76
CA THR A 221 -16.27 -1.48 -1.46
C THR A 221 -16.19 -1.34 -2.97
N VAL A 222 -16.58 -0.18 -3.52
CA VAL A 222 -16.44 0.12 -4.95
C VAL A 222 -14.98 0.09 -5.39
N CYS A 223 -14.08 0.66 -4.58
CA CYS A 223 -12.64 0.62 -4.89
C CYS A 223 -12.11 -0.82 -4.92
N LEU A 224 -12.44 -1.64 -3.91
CA LEU A 224 -12.00 -3.03 -3.86
C LEU A 224 -12.53 -3.86 -5.03
N ALA A 225 -13.73 -3.56 -5.52
CA ALA A 225 -14.26 -4.21 -6.73
C ALA A 225 -13.39 -3.89 -7.97
N PHE A 226 -12.96 -2.63 -8.12
CA PHE A 226 -12.01 -2.26 -9.18
C PHE A 226 -10.64 -2.90 -8.98
N ASP A 227 -10.14 -2.97 -7.74
CA ASP A 227 -8.86 -3.60 -7.41
C ASP A 227 -8.87 -5.11 -7.76
N VAL A 228 -9.95 -5.83 -7.44
CA VAL A 228 -10.11 -7.24 -7.82
C VAL A 228 -10.12 -7.38 -9.34
N TYR A 229 -10.87 -6.56 -10.05
CA TYR A 229 -10.93 -6.58 -11.51
C TYR A 229 -9.55 -6.36 -12.14
N ASP A 230 -8.81 -5.37 -11.65
CA ASP A 230 -7.47 -5.05 -12.13
C ASP A 230 -6.48 -6.18 -11.82
N LEU A 231 -6.55 -6.78 -10.62
CA LEU A 231 -5.71 -7.94 -10.30
C LEU A 231 -6.04 -9.16 -11.16
N VAL A 232 -7.31 -9.43 -11.47
CA VAL A 232 -7.68 -10.52 -12.38
C VAL A 232 -7.06 -10.29 -13.75
N LYS A 233 -7.13 -9.07 -14.29
CA LYS A 233 -6.46 -8.71 -15.55
C LYS A 233 -4.96 -8.85 -15.45
N TRP A 234 -4.37 -8.45 -14.33
CA TRP A 234 -2.95 -8.64 -14.06
C TRP A 234 -2.63 -10.13 -14.09
N PHE A 235 -3.27 -11.01 -13.34
CA PHE A 235 -2.94 -12.43 -13.38
C PHE A 235 -3.16 -13.08 -14.76
N LYS A 236 -4.06 -12.54 -15.59
CA LYS A 236 -4.23 -12.91 -17.01
C LYS A 236 -3.16 -12.37 -17.98
N GLY A 237 -2.14 -11.67 -17.48
CA GLY A 237 -0.99 -11.21 -18.28
C GLY A 237 -1.02 -9.73 -18.67
N ALA A 238 -2.03 -8.95 -18.27
CA ALA A 238 -2.03 -7.51 -18.52
C ALA A 238 -0.98 -6.81 -17.62
N ARG A 239 0.23 -6.62 -18.14
CA ARG A 239 1.38 -5.99 -17.46
C ARG A 239 1.56 -4.52 -17.79
N SER A 240 0.67 -3.93 -18.60
CA SER A 240 0.75 -2.53 -19.00
C SER A 240 0.68 -1.58 -17.80
N ARG A 241 1.46 -0.50 -17.85
CA ARG A 241 1.32 0.62 -16.92
C ARG A 241 0.05 1.40 -17.26
N LEU A 242 -0.62 1.88 -16.22
CA LEU A 242 -1.77 2.76 -16.40
C LEU A 242 -1.27 4.07 -17.03
N GLY A 243 -1.93 4.47 -18.12
CA GLY A 243 -1.61 5.70 -18.85
C GLY A 243 -0.44 5.60 -19.84
N SER A 244 0.10 4.40 -20.11
CA SER A 244 1.13 4.24 -21.17
C SER A 244 0.51 4.26 -22.57
N GLU A 245 1.34 4.59 -23.58
CA GLU A 245 0.91 4.61 -24.99
C GLU A 245 0.40 3.25 -25.45
N ALA A 246 1.06 2.16 -25.08
CA ALA A 246 0.57 0.82 -25.42
C ALA A 246 -0.77 0.48 -24.76
N GLU A 247 -1.05 0.96 -23.55
CA GLU A 247 -2.39 0.81 -22.95
C GLU A 247 -3.44 1.60 -23.73
N MET A 248 -3.10 2.78 -24.24
CA MET A 248 -3.99 3.57 -25.10
C MET A 248 -4.22 2.90 -26.46
N GLN A 249 -3.16 2.43 -27.11
CA GLN A 249 -3.24 1.70 -28.39
C GLN A 249 -4.06 0.41 -28.26
N ARG A 250 -3.85 -0.37 -27.18
CA ARG A 250 -4.60 -1.60 -26.92
C ARG A 250 -6.10 -1.32 -26.72
N ARG A 251 -6.45 -0.18 -26.10
CA ARG A 251 -7.87 0.25 -25.98
C ARG A 251 -8.46 0.60 -27.34
N HIS A 252 -7.76 1.40 -28.14
CA HIS A 252 -8.22 1.74 -29.48
C HIS A 252 -8.40 0.51 -30.37
N GLN A 253 -7.53 -0.49 -30.26
CA GLN A 253 -7.66 -1.75 -30.99
C GLN A 253 -8.90 -2.57 -30.54
N ILE A 254 -9.21 -2.58 -29.24
CA ILE A 254 -10.41 -3.27 -28.73
C ILE A 254 -11.69 -2.51 -29.12
N GLU A 255 -11.67 -1.18 -29.05
CA GLU A 255 -12.82 -0.34 -29.44
C GLU A 255 -13.06 -0.33 -30.96
N ALA A 256 -12.03 -0.60 -31.76
CA ALA A 256 -12.11 -0.74 -33.22
C ALA A 256 -12.37 -2.18 -33.68
N ALA A 257 -12.40 -3.17 -32.79
CA ALA A 257 -12.75 -4.54 -33.13
C ALA A 257 -14.29 -4.62 -33.32
N PRO A 258 -14.77 -5.10 -34.48
CA PRO A 258 -16.20 -5.16 -34.82
C PRO A 258 -16.99 -6.11 -33.93
#